data_AF-F6YC37-F1
#
_entry.id   AF-F6YC37-F1
#
_cell.length_a   1.000
_cell.length_b   1.000
_cell.length_c   1.000
_cell.angle_alpha   90.00
_cell.angle_beta   90.00
_cell.angle_gamma   90.00
#
_symmetry.space_group_name_H-M   'P 1'
#
loop_
_entity.id
_entity.type
_entity.pdbx_description
1 polymer ?
#
loop_
_entity_poly.entity_id
_entity_poly.type
_entity_poly.pdbx_seq_one_letter_code
_entity_poly.pdbx_strand_id
1 'polypeptide(L)'
;MGRLLLGNEKLAMQNLNDRLANYLEKVHSLQQANFKLEAQIRQWYQKNSTPVDEDFSSYHQMIEELQNQIQNAQKNKVQWILKIDDVKLKEENLRIKFDNERAMCLSVEGDIQKWTKAIDDLTLMKARLEMQVENLLKERVVLKKNYQEEANNLRKHLGATINVKLDAAPGPDLGAIINEMREKYEKLAEKNIKEAKWRLEKLMIELEKQVVDNDKELEVNMIKLKELRHKRQNLGIELQSQLCQKKSLEAILGRPKTHCEPELALIQEKLSIFKAQLIQIRSESERQKDEFKILLDIKIRLEKEITTYRSLLERGAVGEYGNLNGDRKKKEAKKIRKIRMVVEEMVGGKVVSSESKEMEEILKREQKIPFRTPIENRGFLKL
;
A
#
# COMPACT_ATOMS: atom_id res chain seq x y z
N MET A 1 110.03 25.78 28.01
CA MET A 1 108.59 25.83 28.34
C MET A 1 107.77 25.10 27.25
N GLY A 2 107.84 23.76 27.18
CA GLY A 2 107.14 23.00 26.11
C GLY A 2 106.69 21.59 26.51
N ARG A 3 106.81 21.20 27.79
CA ARG A 3 106.51 19.83 28.26
C ARG A 3 105.27 19.72 29.16
N LEU A 4 104.61 20.84 29.48
CA LEU A 4 103.42 20.88 30.35
C LEU A 4 102.08 20.96 29.60
N LEU A 5 102.06 21.33 28.32
CA LEU A 5 100.82 21.43 27.53
C LEU A 5 100.42 20.11 26.85
N LEU A 6 101.38 19.29 26.41
CA LEU A 6 101.15 17.98 25.75
C LEU A 6 100.57 16.91 26.69
N GLY A 7 100.71 17.07 28.01
CA GLY A 7 100.14 16.15 29.00
C GLY A 7 98.63 16.33 29.19
N ASN A 8 98.14 17.58 29.15
CA ASN A 8 96.72 17.88 29.35
C ASN A 8 95.87 17.47 28.15
N GLU A 9 96.35 17.63 26.92
CA GLU A 9 95.62 17.19 25.72
C GLU A 9 95.54 15.66 25.61
N LYS A 10 96.60 14.94 25.98
CA LYS A 10 96.57 13.46 26.03
C LYS A 10 95.63 12.92 27.10
N LEU A 11 95.63 13.51 28.29
CA LEU A 11 94.69 13.14 29.37
C LEU A 11 93.24 13.48 29.00
N ALA A 12 93.00 14.59 28.31
CA ALA A 12 91.67 14.92 27.79
C ALA A 12 91.21 13.92 26.71
N MET A 13 92.10 13.51 25.80
CA MET A 13 91.81 12.48 24.79
C MET A 13 91.60 11.09 25.39
N GLN A 14 92.33 10.73 26.45
CA GLN A 14 92.09 9.49 27.20
C GLN A 14 90.73 9.50 27.88
N ASN A 15 90.37 10.57 28.60
CA ASN A 15 89.04 10.70 29.22
C ASN A 15 87.90 10.64 28.19
N LEU A 16 88.10 11.20 27.00
CA LEU A 16 87.10 11.14 25.93
C LEU A 16 86.98 9.72 25.37
N ASN A 17 88.10 9.03 25.17
CA ASN A 17 88.14 7.63 24.74
C ASN A 17 87.53 6.70 25.79
N ASP A 18 87.80 6.89 27.08
CA ASP A 18 87.20 6.11 28.15
C ASP A 18 85.69 6.34 28.23
N ARG A 19 85.24 7.59 28.00
CA ARG A 19 83.82 7.91 27.91
C ARG A 19 83.17 7.29 26.67
N LEU A 20 83.84 7.28 25.52
CA LEU A 20 83.39 6.59 24.30
C LEU A 20 83.33 5.07 24.49
N ALA A 21 84.32 4.47 25.15
CA ALA A 21 84.33 3.05 25.47
C ALA A 21 83.14 2.69 26.37
N ASN A 22 82.90 3.48 27.43
CA ASN A 22 81.72 3.32 28.29
C ASN A 22 80.39 3.50 27.51
N TYR A 23 80.32 4.44 26.55
CA TYR A 23 79.14 4.58 25.70
C TYR A 23 78.96 3.36 24.79
N LEU A 24 80.01 2.85 24.15
CA LEU A 24 79.95 1.67 23.30
C LEU A 24 79.54 0.42 24.08
N GLU A 25 80.06 0.24 25.30
CA GLU A 25 79.66 -0.85 26.19
C GLU A 25 78.18 -0.72 26.63
N LYS A 26 77.71 0.51 26.88
CA LYS A 26 76.29 0.79 27.13
C LYS A 26 75.42 0.47 25.90
N VAL A 27 75.86 0.83 24.69
CA VAL A 27 75.14 0.50 23.45
C VAL A 27 75.08 -1.01 23.24
N HIS A 28 76.18 -1.73 23.44
CA HIS A 28 76.20 -3.19 23.31
C HIS A 28 75.29 -3.89 24.33
N SER A 29 75.31 -3.47 25.59
CA SER A 29 74.41 -4.03 26.61
C SER A 29 72.93 -3.75 26.30
N LEU A 30 72.60 -2.56 25.80
CA LEU A 30 71.23 -2.23 25.36
C LEU A 30 70.81 -3.02 24.12
N GLN A 31 71.69 -3.20 23.13
CA GLN A 31 71.40 -4.03 21.96
C GLN A 31 71.14 -5.49 22.36
N GLN A 32 71.93 -6.03 23.28
CA GLN A 32 71.75 -7.40 23.76
C GLN A 32 70.46 -7.55 24.59
N ALA A 33 70.09 -6.53 25.37
CA ALA A 33 68.82 -6.50 26.09
C ALA A 33 67.62 -6.41 25.13
N ASN A 34 67.68 -5.56 24.11
CA ASN A 34 66.65 -5.46 23.08
C ASN A 34 66.48 -6.77 22.32
N PHE A 35 67.58 -7.42 21.92
CA PHE A 35 67.51 -8.72 21.24
C PHE A 35 66.82 -9.79 22.10
N LYS A 36 67.10 -9.81 23.41
CA LYS A 36 66.43 -10.72 24.36
C LYS A 36 64.94 -10.40 24.50
N LEU A 37 64.56 -9.14 24.60
CA LEU A 37 63.16 -8.71 24.69
C LEU A 37 62.39 -9.05 23.40
N GLU A 38 62.97 -8.80 22.23
CA GLU A 38 62.36 -9.17 20.95
C GLU A 38 62.16 -10.69 20.83
N ALA A 39 63.14 -11.49 21.27
CA ALA A 39 63.02 -12.94 21.30
C ALA A 39 61.89 -13.39 22.26
N GLN A 40 61.79 -12.77 23.44
CA GLN A 40 60.72 -13.06 24.41
C GLN A 40 59.34 -12.66 23.87
N ILE A 41 59.22 -11.52 23.20
CA ILE A 41 57.97 -11.09 22.57
C ILE A 41 57.55 -12.09 21.49
N ARG A 42 58.47 -12.50 20.60
CA ARG A 42 58.17 -13.50 19.57
C ARG A 42 57.74 -14.84 20.17
N GLN A 43 58.42 -15.29 21.22
CA GLN A 43 58.08 -16.52 21.90
C GLN A 43 56.73 -16.43 22.62
N TRP A 44 56.41 -15.27 23.20
CA TRP A 44 55.11 -15.01 23.82
C TRP A 44 53.98 -15.05 22.78
N TYR A 45 54.16 -14.40 21.62
CA TYR A 45 53.19 -14.49 20.52
C TYR A 45 53.06 -15.93 20.00
N GLN A 46 54.13 -16.70 19.87
CA GLN A 46 54.02 -18.10 19.44
C GLN A 46 53.31 -18.98 20.47
N LYS A 47 53.52 -18.73 21.78
CA LYS A 47 52.92 -19.53 22.85
C LYS A 47 51.47 -19.13 23.15
N ASN A 48 51.13 -17.86 22.99
CA ASN A 48 49.82 -17.30 23.30
C ASN A 48 48.97 -16.98 22.07
N SER A 49 49.51 -17.11 20.85
CA SER A 49 48.70 -17.21 19.64
C SER A 49 48.06 -18.59 19.66
N THR A 50 47.01 -18.73 20.46
CA THR A 50 45.99 -19.75 20.22
C THR A 50 45.58 -19.63 18.75
N PRO A 51 45.68 -20.71 17.94
CA PRO A 51 45.06 -20.69 16.63
C PRO A 51 43.57 -20.58 16.89
N VAL A 52 43.00 -19.39 16.65
CA VAL A 52 41.56 -19.17 16.66
C VAL A 52 41.01 -19.73 15.35
N ASP A 53 41.28 -21.00 15.11
CA ASP A 53 40.61 -21.82 14.09
C ASP A 53 39.60 -22.70 14.83
N GLU A 54 38.77 -22.07 15.68
CA GLU A 54 37.55 -22.72 16.14
C GLU A 54 36.59 -22.71 14.94
N ASP A 55 36.30 -23.89 14.39
CA ASP A 55 35.43 -24.03 13.22
C ASP A 55 33.99 -23.58 13.53
N PHE A 56 33.73 -22.26 13.45
CA PHE A 56 32.41 -21.69 13.66
C PHE A 56 31.40 -22.04 12.54
N SER A 57 31.81 -22.80 11.53
CA SER A 57 30.98 -23.15 10.36
C SER A 57 29.66 -23.84 10.75
N SER A 58 29.68 -24.69 11.78
CA SER A 58 28.47 -25.37 12.29
C SER A 58 27.45 -24.38 12.90
N TYR A 59 27.93 -23.39 13.65
CA TYR A 59 27.09 -22.31 14.20
C TYR A 59 26.52 -21.44 13.08
N HIS A 60 27.28 -21.15 12.03
CA HIS A 60 26.80 -20.39 10.88
C HIS A 60 25.68 -21.14 10.15
N GLN A 61 25.83 -22.46 9.93
CA GLN A 61 24.77 -23.29 9.33
C GLN A 61 23.49 -23.29 10.18
N MET A 62 23.62 -23.42 11.51
CA MET A 62 22.45 -23.38 12.40
C MET A 62 21.77 -22.00 12.42
N ILE A 63 22.54 -20.92 12.35
CA ILE A 63 22.02 -19.55 12.24
C ILE A 63 21.26 -19.37 10.92
N GLU A 64 21.82 -19.83 9.79
CA GLU A 64 21.14 -19.78 8.49
C GLU A 64 19.85 -20.60 8.49
N GLU A 65 19.85 -21.79 9.09
CA GLU A 65 18.66 -22.62 9.20
C GLU A 65 17.56 -21.94 10.03
N LEU A 66 17.92 -21.34 11.17
CA LEU A 66 16.99 -20.56 12.00
C LEU A 66 16.47 -19.32 11.25
N GLN A 67 17.31 -18.62 10.51
CA GLN A 67 16.89 -17.50 9.68
C GLN A 67 15.89 -17.93 8.60
N ASN A 68 16.14 -19.07 7.94
CA ASN A 68 15.22 -19.63 6.95
C ASN A 68 13.88 -20.06 7.59
N GLN A 69 13.91 -20.66 8.77
CA GLN A 69 12.70 -21.00 9.52
C GLN A 69 11.89 -19.75 9.89
N ILE A 70 12.54 -18.67 10.34
CA ILE A 70 11.89 -17.39 10.64
C ILE A 70 11.27 -16.80 9.37
N GLN A 71 11.99 -16.77 8.26
CA GLN A 71 11.48 -16.25 6.98
C GLN A 71 10.28 -17.06 6.48
N ASN A 72 10.33 -18.39 6.60
CA ASN A 72 9.22 -19.26 6.23
C ASN A 72 8.01 -19.05 7.14
N ALA A 73 8.22 -18.91 8.45
CA ALA A 73 7.16 -18.57 9.40
C ALA A 73 6.54 -17.20 9.10
N GLN A 74 7.35 -16.20 8.72
CA GLN A 74 6.87 -14.88 8.30
C GLN A 74 6.03 -14.96 7.01
N LYS A 75 6.49 -15.70 6.00
CA LYS A 75 5.73 -15.94 4.76
C LYS A 75 4.40 -16.62 5.04
N ASN A 76 4.41 -17.68 5.87
CA ASN A 76 3.20 -18.39 6.28
C ASN A 76 2.24 -17.46 7.04
N LYS A 77 2.75 -16.63 7.95
CA LYS A 77 1.94 -15.64 8.67
C LYS A 77 1.23 -14.68 7.70
N VAL A 78 1.95 -14.15 6.72
CA VAL A 78 1.36 -13.26 5.69
C VAL A 78 0.30 -14.01 4.88
N GLN A 79 0.58 -15.24 4.45
CA GLN A 79 -0.41 -16.06 3.74
C GLN A 79 -1.67 -16.31 4.56
N TRP A 80 -1.55 -16.58 5.85
CA TRP A 80 -2.70 -16.75 6.74
C TRP A 80 -3.49 -15.45 6.92
N ILE A 81 -2.81 -14.31 7.05
CA ILE A 81 -3.48 -12.99 7.13
C ILE A 81 -4.29 -12.74 5.86
N LEU A 82 -3.70 -12.98 4.67
CA LEU A 82 -4.42 -12.81 3.41
C LEU A 82 -5.64 -13.74 3.29
N LYS A 83 -5.54 -14.99 3.75
CA LYS A 83 -6.67 -15.91 3.80
C LYS A 83 -7.77 -15.44 4.76
N ILE A 84 -7.39 -14.90 5.92
CA ILE A 84 -8.34 -14.32 6.87
C ILE A 84 -9.06 -13.13 6.24
N ASP A 85 -8.33 -12.25 5.56
CA ASP A 85 -8.92 -11.08 4.91
C ASP A 85 -9.83 -11.49 3.75
N ASP A 86 -9.46 -12.49 2.94
CA ASP A 86 -10.32 -13.05 1.89
C ASP A 86 -11.62 -13.65 2.46
N VAL A 87 -11.54 -14.41 3.55
CA VAL A 87 -12.72 -14.97 4.22
C VAL A 87 -13.60 -13.85 4.79
N LYS A 88 -13.03 -12.82 5.41
CA LYS A 88 -13.78 -11.67 5.92
C LYS A 88 -14.49 -10.90 4.80
N LEU A 89 -13.81 -10.66 3.69
CA LEU A 89 -14.42 -10.02 2.52
C LEU A 89 -15.56 -10.87 1.96
N LYS A 90 -15.42 -12.19 1.91
CA LYS A 90 -16.51 -13.10 1.50
C LYS A 90 -17.68 -13.07 2.47
N GLU A 91 -17.41 -13.07 3.78
CA GLU A 91 -18.42 -12.94 4.83
C GLU A 91 -19.21 -11.63 4.69
N GLU A 92 -18.52 -10.49 4.54
CA GLU A 92 -19.16 -9.19 4.38
C GLU A 92 -19.99 -9.11 3.09
N ASN A 93 -19.49 -9.67 1.99
CA ASN A 93 -20.25 -9.79 0.74
C ASN A 93 -21.53 -10.63 0.91
N LEU A 94 -21.46 -11.75 1.63
CA LEU A 94 -22.63 -12.59 1.92
C LEU A 94 -23.61 -11.88 2.83
N ARG A 95 -23.12 -11.14 3.83
CA ARG A 95 -23.95 -10.34 4.72
C ARG A 95 -24.74 -9.26 3.96
N ILE A 96 -24.07 -8.51 3.09
CA ILE A 96 -24.73 -7.50 2.25
C ILE A 96 -25.78 -8.14 1.33
N LYS A 97 -25.47 -9.29 0.72
CA LYS A 97 -26.44 -10.03 -0.10
C LYS A 97 -27.65 -10.47 0.71
N PHE A 98 -27.44 -11.01 1.91
CA PHE A 98 -28.51 -11.40 2.82
C PHE A 98 -29.39 -10.20 3.22
N ASP A 99 -28.78 -9.07 3.57
CA ASP A 99 -29.52 -7.86 3.95
C ASP A 99 -30.36 -7.32 2.77
N ASN A 100 -29.83 -7.37 1.55
CA ASN A 100 -30.55 -6.99 0.33
C ASN A 100 -31.71 -7.95 0.02
N GLU A 101 -31.49 -9.26 0.07
CA GLU A 101 -32.53 -10.27 -0.13
C GLU A 101 -33.62 -10.13 0.93
N ARG A 102 -33.25 -9.92 2.20
CA ARG A 102 -34.19 -9.69 3.30
C ARG A 102 -35.01 -8.41 3.08
N ALA A 103 -34.39 -7.33 2.60
CA ALA A 103 -35.11 -6.10 2.28
C ALA A 103 -36.13 -6.31 1.14
N MET A 104 -35.75 -7.08 0.10
CA MET A 104 -36.66 -7.46 -0.98
C MET A 104 -37.82 -8.32 -0.47
N CYS A 105 -37.55 -9.33 0.36
CA CYS A 105 -38.59 -10.16 0.98
C CYS A 105 -39.58 -9.32 1.78
N LEU A 106 -39.10 -8.39 2.63
CA LEU A 106 -39.97 -7.50 3.40
C LEU A 106 -40.82 -6.59 2.51
N SER A 107 -40.28 -6.10 1.39
CA SER A 107 -41.06 -5.32 0.42
C SER A 107 -42.17 -6.14 -0.21
N VAL A 108 -41.86 -7.37 -0.64
CA VAL A 108 -42.84 -8.28 -1.24
C VAL A 108 -43.90 -8.69 -0.21
N GLU A 109 -43.52 -9.00 1.03
CA GLU A 109 -44.46 -9.27 2.13
C GLU A 109 -45.36 -8.07 2.40
N GLY A 110 -44.81 -6.86 2.40
CA GLY A 110 -45.58 -5.63 2.53
C GLY A 110 -46.60 -5.45 1.40
N ASP A 111 -46.24 -5.78 0.17
CA ASP A 111 -47.16 -5.73 -0.96
C ASP A 111 -48.23 -6.83 -0.87
N ILE A 112 -47.88 -8.06 -0.51
CA ILE A 112 -48.85 -9.15 -0.26
C ILE A 112 -49.87 -8.73 0.80
N GLN A 113 -49.44 -8.08 1.88
CA GLN A 113 -50.35 -7.57 2.91
C GLN A 113 -51.29 -6.49 2.37
N LYS A 114 -50.81 -5.57 1.50
CA LYS A 114 -51.68 -4.58 0.84
C LYS A 114 -52.70 -5.25 -0.07
N TRP A 115 -52.28 -6.23 -0.88
CA TRP A 115 -53.19 -6.99 -1.75
C TRP A 115 -54.23 -7.76 -0.94
N THR A 116 -53.83 -8.37 0.17
CA THR A 116 -54.75 -9.08 1.08
C THR A 116 -55.81 -8.12 1.62
N LYS A 117 -55.41 -6.95 2.12
CA LYS A 117 -56.35 -5.91 2.58
C LYS A 117 -57.29 -5.44 1.46
N ALA A 118 -56.77 -5.23 0.25
CA ALA A 118 -57.60 -4.85 -0.88
C ALA A 118 -58.63 -5.93 -1.24
N ILE A 119 -58.27 -7.22 -1.13
CA ILE A 119 -59.20 -8.33 -1.31
C ILE A 119 -60.27 -8.33 -0.21
N ASP A 120 -59.88 -8.11 1.05
CA ASP A 120 -60.82 -8.02 2.17
C ASP A 120 -61.82 -6.85 1.99
N ASP A 121 -61.32 -5.67 1.59
CA ASP A 121 -62.15 -4.49 1.30
C ASP A 121 -63.13 -4.73 0.14
N LEU A 122 -62.65 -5.37 -0.94
CA LEU A 122 -63.51 -5.75 -2.08
C LEU A 122 -64.55 -6.80 -1.67
N THR A 123 -64.19 -7.74 -0.80
CA THR A 123 -65.10 -8.76 -0.28
C THR A 123 -66.19 -8.14 0.58
N LEU A 124 -65.84 -7.18 1.44
CA LEU A 124 -66.81 -6.40 2.22
C LEU A 124 -67.74 -5.56 1.33
N MET A 125 -67.18 -4.90 0.31
CA MET A 125 -67.98 -4.12 -0.63
C MET A 125 -68.93 -5.00 -1.45
N LYS A 126 -68.46 -6.17 -1.88
CA LYS A 126 -69.30 -7.17 -2.56
C LYS A 126 -70.47 -7.60 -1.66
N ALA A 127 -70.20 -7.99 -0.41
CA ALA A 127 -71.24 -8.37 0.55
C ALA A 127 -72.25 -7.24 0.79
N ARG A 128 -71.78 -5.98 0.89
CA ARG A 128 -72.65 -4.81 1.02
C ARG A 128 -73.55 -4.60 -0.21
N LEU A 129 -73.03 -4.82 -1.41
CA LEU A 129 -73.81 -4.73 -2.65
C LEU A 129 -74.80 -5.88 -2.78
N GLU A 130 -74.42 -7.10 -2.43
CA GLU A 130 -75.31 -8.27 -2.40
C GLU A 130 -76.49 -8.04 -1.44
N MET A 131 -76.24 -7.49 -0.25
CA MET A 131 -77.30 -7.13 0.69
C MET A 131 -78.25 -6.04 0.13
N GLN A 132 -77.72 -5.03 -0.57
CA GLN A 132 -78.55 -4.02 -1.24
C GLN A 132 -79.42 -4.64 -2.33
N VAL A 133 -78.85 -5.54 -3.14
CA VAL A 133 -79.60 -6.27 -4.17
C VAL A 133 -80.71 -7.11 -3.54
N GLU A 134 -80.43 -7.82 -2.46
CA GLU A 134 -81.43 -8.62 -1.76
C GLU A 134 -82.56 -7.76 -1.16
N ASN A 135 -82.22 -6.60 -0.59
CA ASN A 135 -83.20 -5.65 -0.08
C ASN A 135 -84.11 -5.10 -1.20
N LEU A 136 -83.53 -4.68 -2.33
CA LEU A 136 -84.30 -4.21 -3.49
C LEU A 136 -85.20 -5.32 -4.08
N LEU A 137 -84.73 -6.57 -4.07
CA LEU A 137 -85.56 -7.71 -4.47
C LEU A 137 -86.75 -7.91 -3.52
N LYS A 138 -86.54 -7.81 -2.19
CA LYS A 138 -87.61 -7.86 -1.19
C LYS A 138 -88.62 -6.73 -1.39
N GLU A 139 -88.15 -5.50 -1.56
CA GLU A 139 -89.00 -4.33 -1.84
C GLU A 139 -89.82 -4.50 -3.12
N ARG A 140 -89.21 -4.99 -4.20
CA ARG A 140 -89.92 -5.30 -5.46
C ARG A 140 -91.05 -6.31 -5.26
N VAL A 141 -90.82 -7.35 -4.46
CA VAL A 141 -91.85 -8.36 -4.15
C VAL A 141 -92.99 -7.75 -3.35
N VAL A 142 -92.69 -6.93 -2.33
CA VAL A 142 -93.70 -6.23 -1.52
C VAL A 142 -94.52 -5.27 -2.38
N LEU A 143 -93.87 -4.43 -3.18
CA LEU A 143 -94.55 -3.50 -4.10
C LEU A 143 -95.48 -4.25 -5.07
N LYS A 144 -95.01 -5.34 -5.68
CA LYS A 144 -95.84 -6.16 -6.57
C LYS A 144 -97.06 -6.73 -5.87
N LYS A 145 -96.92 -7.18 -4.62
CA LYS A 145 -98.03 -7.66 -3.80
C LYS A 145 -99.02 -6.53 -3.49
N ASN A 146 -98.54 -5.37 -3.09
CA ASN A 146 -99.38 -4.19 -2.83
C ASN A 146 -100.16 -3.78 -4.09
N TYR A 147 -99.50 -3.71 -5.25
CA TYR A 147 -100.19 -3.41 -6.52
C TYR A 147 -101.26 -4.45 -6.87
N GLN A 148 -101.01 -5.73 -6.61
CA GLN A 148 -102.03 -6.77 -6.81
C GLN A 148 -103.20 -6.61 -5.86
N GLU A 149 -102.96 -6.29 -4.59
CA GLU A 149 -104.01 -6.03 -3.61
C GLU A 149 -104.83 -4.78 -3.96
N GLU A 150 -104.17 -3.68 -4.35
CA GLU A 150 -104.82 -2.46 -4.80
C GLU A 150 -105.65 -2.70 -6.07
N ALA A 151 -105.10 -3.39 -7.08
CA ALA A 151 -105.85 -3.75 -8.28
C ALA A 151 -107.06 -4.62 -7.97
N ASN A 152 -106.94 -5.56 -7.02
CA ASN A 152 -108.06 -6.36 -6.54
C ASN A 152 -109.10 -5.50 -5.80
N ASN A 153 -108.67 -4.54 -4.98
CA ASN A 153 -109.55 -3.63 -4.26
C ASN A 153 -110.28 -2.68 -5.23
N LEU A 154 -109.59 -2.11 -6.22
CA LEU A 154 -110.20 -1.31 -7.29
C LEU A 154 -111.18 -2.14 -8.11
N ARG A 155 -110.85 -3.40 -8.43
CA ARG A 155 -111.78 -4.30 -9.12
C ARG A 155 -113.02 -4.61 -8.28
N LYS A 156 -112.87 -4.75 -6.95
CA LYS A 156 -114.01 -4.86 -6.02
C LYS A 156 -114.85 -3.57 -5.98
N HIS A 157 -114.21 -2.40 -5.95
CA HIS A 157 -114.90 -1.11 -5.96
C HIS A 157 -115.62 -0.83 -7.29
N LEU A 158 -115.03 -1.16 -8.43
CA LEU A 158 -115.67 -1.05 -9.75
C LEU A 158 -116.81 -2.08 -9.92
N GLY A 159 -116.69 -3.27 -9.30
CA GLY A 159 -117.79 -4.22 -9.16
C GLY A 159 -118.92 -3.73 -8.23
N ALA A 160 -118.63 -2.78 -7.35
CA ALA A 160 -119.58 -2.05 -6.52
C ALA A 160 -119.86 -0.66 -7.11
N THR A 161 -120.16 -0.58 -8.41
CA THR A 161 -120.76 0.64 -8.99
C THR A 161 -122.22 0.69 -8.56
N ILE A 162 -122.45 1.07 -7.30
CA ILE A 162 -123.73 1.55 -6.83
C ILE A 162 -123.83 3.00 -7.30
N ASN A 163 -124.77 3.26 -8.21
CA ASN A 163 -125.21 4.60 -8.57
C ASN A 163 -125.71 5.31 -7.31
N VAL A 164 -124.85 6.10 -6.67
CA VAL A 164 -125.24 7.03 -5.62
C VAL A 164 -125.19 8.43 -6.20
N LYS A 165 -126.35 8.91 -6.66
CA LYS A 165 -126.60 10.34 -6.80
C LYS A 165 -126.62 10.92 -5.39
N LEU A 166 -125.49 11.49 -4.96
CA LEU A 166 -125.44 12.25 -3.72
C LEU A 166 -125.74 13.71 -4.04
N ASP A 167 -126.90 14.15 -3.56
CA ASP A 167 -127.38 15.52 -3.59
C ASP A 167 -126.37 16.43 -2.87
N ALA A 168 -126.02 17.54 -3.50
CA ALA A 168 -125.03 18.47 -2.99
C ALA A 168 -125.66 19.30 -1.85
N ALA A 169 -125.45 18.86 -0.61
CA ALA A 169 -125.62 19.70 0.57
C ALA A 169 -124.70 20.95 0.46
N PRO A 170 -125.13 22.11 0.98
CA PRO A 170 -124.50 23.40 0.71
C PRO A 170 -123.00 23.35 1.02
N GLY A 171 -122.21 23.79 0.04
CA GLY A 171 -120.76 23.66 0.04
C GLY A 171 -120.15 24.06 1.38
N PRO A 172 -119.19 23.29 1.91
CA PRO A 172 -118.47 23.69 3.10
C PRO A 172 -117.83 25.05 2.82
N ASP A 173 -117.86 25.93 3.83
CA ASP A 173 -117.36 27.29 3.73
C ASP A 173 -115.96 27.31 3.09
N LEU A 174 -115.93 27.68 1.80
CA LEU A 174 -114.70 27.71 1.02
C LEU A 174 -113.69 28.66 1.67
N GLY A 175 -114.16 29.66 2.41
CA GLY A 175 -113.31 30.53 3.22
C GLY A 175 -112.56 29.77 4.32
N ALA A 176 -113.25 28.91 5.07
CA ALA A 176 -112.65 28.07 6.11
C ALA A 176 -111.62 27.08 5.54
N ILE A 177 -111.93 26.41 4.41
CA ILE A 177 -111.01 25.46 3.76
C ILE A 177 -109.80 26.17 3.15
N ILE A 178 -110.00 27.32 2.49
CA ILE A 178 -108.90 28.12 1.94
C ILE A 178 -108.00 28.65 3.06
N ASN A 179 -108.57 29.05 4.20
CA ASN A 179 -107.80 29.46 5.38
C ASN A 179 -107.03 28.29 6.01
N GLU A 180 -107.64 27.10 6.12
CA GLU A 180 -106.96 25.90 6.60
C GLU A 180 -105.81 25.47 5.66
N MET A 181 -106.01 25.58 4.35
CA MET A 181 -104.97 25.34 3.34
C MET A 181 -103.85 26.37 3.45
N ARG A 182 -104.17 27.66 3.63
CA ARG A 182 -103.18 28.72 3.88
C ARG A 182 -102.36 28.42 5.13
N GLU A 183 -103.00 28.05 6.24
CA GLU A 183 -102.32 27.71 7.49
C GLU A 183 -101.40 26.49 7.33
N LYS A 184 -101.81 25.48 6.55
CA LYS A 184 -100.97 24.32 6.20
C LYS A 184 -99.76 24.73 5.36
N TYR A 185 -99.94 25.58 4.35
CA TYR A 185 -98.85 26.08 3.51
C TYR A 185 -97.90 26.98 4.29
N GLU A 186 -98.40 27.82 5.20
CA GLU A 186 -97.59 28.70 6.03
C GLU A 186 -96.74 27.88 7.01
N LYS A 187 -97.33 26.86 7.67
CA LYS A 187 -96.58 25.90 8.49
C LYS A 187 -95.52 25.13 7.68
N LEU A 188 -95.83 24.74 6.44
CA LEU A 188 -94.88 24.05 5.57
C LEU A 188 -93.74 24.99 5.12
N ALA A 189 -94.06 26.23 4.77
CA ALA A 189 -93.10 27.26 4.39
C ALA A 189 -92.16 27.60 5.55
N GLU A 190 -92.70 27.77 6.76
CA GLU A 190 -91.90 27.97 7.96
C GLU A 190 -90.98 26.79 8.26
N LYS A 191 -91.49 25.55 8.15
CA LYS A 191 -90.66 24.34 8.29
C LYS A 191 -89.56 24.31 7.26
N ASN A 192 -89.87 24.59 5.99
CA ASN A 192 -88.89 24.60 4.92
C ASN A 192 -87.80 25.66 5.14
N ILE A 193 -88.17 26.86 5.59
CA ILE A 193 -87.21 27.92 5.93
C ILE A 193 -86.31 27.49 7.11
N LYS A 194 -86.88 26.90 8.17
CA LYS A 194 -86.12 26.41 9.32
C LYS A 194 -85.15 25.29 8.92
N GLU A 195 -85.61 24.34 8.11
CA GLU A 195 -84.75 23.26 7.59
C GLU A 195 -83.65 23.78 6.67
N ALA A 196 -83.95 24.75 5.79
CA ALA A 196 -82.95 25.36 4.92
C ALA A 196 -81.87 26.09 5.73
N LYS A 197 -82.28 26.87 6.75
CA LYS A 197 -81.34 27.52 7.68
C LYS A 197 -80.49 26.48 8.41
N TRP A 198 -81.10 25.43 8.95
CA TRP A 198 -80.36 24.36 9.63
C TRP A 198 -79.37 23.63 8.70
N ARG A 199 -79.74 23.38 7.43
CA ARG A 199 -78.83 22.79 6.43
C ARG A 199 -77.65 23.71 6.13
N LEU A 200 -77.89 25.01 5.97
CA LEU A 200 -76.84 26.00 5.73
C LEU A 200 -75.90 26.12 6.94
N GLU A 201 -76.44 26.19 8.16
CA GLU A 201 -75.66 26.22 9.40
C GLU A 201 -74.74 24.99 9.50
N LYS A 202 -75.30 23.80 9.23
CA LYS A 202 -74.52 22.55 9.26
C LYS A 202 -73.41 22.53 8.21
N LEU A 203 -73.68 23.02 6.99
CA LEU A 203 -72.67 23.12 5.94
C LEU A 203 -71.58 24.13 6.28
N MET A 204 -71.93 25.26 6.91
CA MET A 204 -70.96 26.24 7.38
C MET A 204 -70.03 25.66 8.44
N ILE A 205 -70.58 24.97 9.45
CA ILE A 205 -69.77 24.33 10.51
C ILE A 205 -68.83 23.26 9.92
N GLU A 206 -69.32 22.45 8.98
CA GLU A 206 -68.49 21.43 8.33
C GLU A 206 -67.38 22.07 7.47
N LEU A 207 -67.69 23.15 6.75
CA LEU A 207 -66.71 23.89 5.96
C LEU A 207 -65.65 24.56 6.85
N GLU A 208 -66.06 25.20 7.94
CA GLU A 208 -65.15 25.79 8.93
C GLU A 208 -64.22 24.74 9.53
N LYS A 209 -64.74 23.56 9.87
CA LYS A 209 -63.93 22.45 10.35
C LYS A 209 -62.91 21.99 9.30
N GLN A 210 -63.32 21.84 8.05
CA GLN A 210 -62.41 21.46 6.97
C GLN A 210 -61.32 22.51 6.71
N VAL A 211 -61.66 23.80 6.79
CA VAL A 211 -60.66 24.89 6.69
C VAL A 211 -59.64 24.77 7.82
N VAL A 212 -60.09 24.59 9.06
CA VAL A 212 -59.21 24.43 10.22
C VAL A 212 -58.32 23.19 10.11
N ASP A 213 -58.85 22.07 9.63
CA ASP A 213 -58.06 20.85 9.45
C ASP A 213 -57.03 21.01 8.31
N ASN A 214 -57.40 21.65 7.20
CA ASN A 214 -56.48 21.99 6.11
C ASN A 214 -55.37 22.95 6.58
N ASP A 215 -55.69 23.96 7.41
CA ASP A 215 -54.70 24.89 7.96
C ASP A 215 -53.68 24.17 8.85
N LYS A 216 -54.13 23.23 9.70
CA LYS A 216 -53.22 22.38 10.50
C LYS A 216 -52.31 21.53 9.62
N GLU A 217 -52.85 20.90 8.58
CA GLU A 217 -52.05 20.11 7.65
C GLU A 217 -51.02 20.98 6.93
N LEU A 218 -51.41 22.20 6.55
CA LEU A 218 -50.52 23.18 5.93
C LEU A 218 -49.40 23.59 6.88
N GLU A 219 -49.69 23.86 8.15
CA GLU A 219 -48.68 24.17 9.18
C GLU A 219 -47.69 23.02 9.38
N VAL A 220 -48.17 21.77 9.49
CA VAL A 220 -47.31 20.58 9.61
C VAL A 220 -46.40 20.43 8.39
N ASN A 221 -46.96 20.62 7.19
CA ASN A 221 -46.19 20.58 5.94
C ASN A 221 -45.16 21.72 5.86
N MET A 222 -45.49 22.93 6.31
CA MET A 222 -44.54 24.04 6.40
C MET A 222 -43.38 23.74 7.35
N ILE A 223 -43.64 23.16 8.52
CA ILE A 223 -42.61 22.75 9.47
C ILE A 223 -41.70 21.70 8.83
N LYS A 224 -42.28 20.66 8.21
CA LYS A 224 -41.52 19.60 7.50
C LYS A 224 -40.66 20.18 6.37
N LEU A 225 -41.18 21.15 5.62
CA LEU A 225 -40.42 21.82 4.55
C LEU A 225 -39.25 22.64 5.10
N LYS A 226 -39.44 23.32 6.24
CA LYS A 226 -38.35 24.04 6.95
C LYS A 226 -37.30 23.05 7.44
N GLU A 227 -37.67 21.94 8.07
CA GLU A 227 -36.74 20.90 8.51
C GLU A 227 -35.93 20.31 7.37
N LEU A 228 -36.57 19.98 6.24
CA LEU A 228 -35.88 19.48 5.05
C LEU A 228 -34.91 20.52 4.48
N ARG A 229 -35.29 21.79 4.49
CA ARG A 229 -34.41 22.90 4.08
C ARG A 229 -33.18 23.01 4.98
N HIS A 230 -33.35 22.90 6.29
CA HIS A 230 -32.25 22.89 7.25
C HIS A 230 -31.35 21.66 7.08
N LYS A 231 -31.92 20.46 6.91
CA LYS A 231 -31.15 19.23 6.62
C LYS A 231 -30.31 19.38 5.35
N ARG A 232 -30.89 19.93 4.27
CA ARG A 232 -30.16 20.21 3.02
C ARG A 232 -29.01 21.18 3.23
N GLN A 233 -29.23 22.26 4.00
CA GLN A 233 -28.17 23.22 4.31
C GLN A 233 -27.04 22.59 5.12
N ASN A 234 -27.37 21.80 6.15
CA ASN A 234 -26.38 21.10 6.98
C ASN A 234 -25.55 20.11 6.14
N LEU A 235 -26.19 19.32 5.28
CA LEU A 235 -25.50 18.43 4.35
C LEU A 235 -24.60 19.20 3.37
N GLY A 236 -25.02 20.38 2.92
CA GLY A 236 -24.20 21.25 2.08
C GLY A 236 -22.95 21.78 2.79
N ILE A 237 -23.07 22.14 4.07
CA ILE A 237 -21.94 22.57 4.91
C ILE A 237 -20.99 21.40 5.17
N GLU A 238 -21.52 20.22 5.49
CA GLU A 238 -20.72 19.01 5.69
C GLU A 238 -19.93 18.65 4.43
N LEU A 239 -20.58 18.70 3.26
CA LEU A 239 -19.91 18.48 1.98
C LEU A 239 -18.77 19.48 1.73
N GLN A 240 -18.99 20.78 2.02
CA GLN A 240 -17.93 21.78 1.90
C GLN A 240 -16.77 21.52 2.87
N SER A 241 -17.07 21.16 4.12
CA SER A 241 -16.08 20.81 5.13
C SER A 241 -15.19 19.64 4.65
N GLN A 242 -15.82 18.57 4.16
CA GLN A 242 -15.11 17.40 3.64
C GLN A 242 -14.28 17.72 2.40
N LEU A 243 -14.76 18.58 1.50
CA LEU A 243 -13.98 19.05 0.35
C LEU A 243 -12.76 19.87 0.79
N CYS A 244 -12.90 20.74 1.80
CA CYS A 244 -11.77 21.47 2.38
C CYS A 244 -10.76 20.54 3.03
N GLN A 245 -11.21 19.52 3.77
CA GLN A 245 -10.35 18.50 4.37
C GLN A 245 -9.63 17.67 3.31
N LYS A 246 -10.33 17.26 2.24
CA LYS A 246 -9.71 16.56 1.12
C LYS A 246 -8.59 17.40 0.49
N LYS A 247 -8.86 18.67 0.19
CA LYS A 247 -7.87 19.59 -0.40
C LYS A 247 -6.66 19.77 0.52
N SER A 248 -6.85 19.88 1.84
CA SER A 248 -5.73 20.02 2.77
C SER A 248 -4.88 18.75 2.86
N LEU A 249 -5.51 17.56 2.85
CA LEU A 249 -4.81 16.28 2.79
C LEU A 249 -4.04 16.09 1.48
N GLU A 250 -4.64 16.44 0.34
CA GLU A 250 -3.97 16.43 -0.96
C GLU A 250 -2.76 17.38 -0.99
N ALA A 251 -2.90 18.57 -0.39
CA ALA A 251 -1.78 19.51 -0.26
C ALA A 251 -0.66 18.96 0.64
N ILE A 252 -0.99 18.34 1.77
CA ILE A 252 0.00 17.70 2.67
C ILE A 252 0.70 16.55 1.97
N LEU A 253 0.00 15.75 1.17
CA LEU A 253 0.57 14.63 0.41
C LEU A 253 1.42 15.10 -0.79
N GLY A 254 1.07 16.24 -1.40
CA GLY A 254 1.83 16.86 -2.48
C GLY A 254 3.13 17.53 -2.02
N ARG A 255 3.13 18.21 -0.87
CA ARG A 255 4.30 18.91 -0.30
C ARG A 255 5.59 18.08 -0.25
N PRO A 256 5.62 16.84 0.30
CA PRO A 256 6.86 16.07 0.37
C PRO A 256 7.34 15.68 -1.02
N LYS A 257 6.45 15.40 -1.98
CA LYS A 257 6.86 15.10 -3.36
C LYS A 257 7.55 16.30 -3.98
N THR A 258 6.94 17.49 -3.90
CA THR A 258 7.52 18.71 -4.48
C THR A 258 8.82 19.16 -3.82
N HIS A 259 9.04 18.85 -2.54
CA HIS A 259 10.27 19.22 -1.84
C HIS A 259 11.38 18.16 -1.99
N CYS A 260 11.05 16.87 -1.97
CA CYS A 260 12.05 15.81 -2.07
C CYS A 260 12.52 15.57 -3.51
N GLU A 261 11.71 15.82 -4.53
CA GLU A 261 12.11 15.68 -5.95
C GLU A 261 13.35 16.53 -6.33
N PRO A 262 13.42 17.85 -6.06
CA PRO A 262 14.59 18.65 -6.40
C PRO A 262 15.82 18.30 -5.55
N GLU A 263 15.64 17.96 -4.28
CA GLU A 263 16.73 17.51 -3.41
C GLU A 263 17.34 16.20 -3.89
N LEU A 264 16.50 15.23 -4.29
CA LEU A 264 16.93 13.97 -4.87
C LEU A 264 17.65 14.20 -6.21
N ALA A 265 17.13 15.08 -7.06
CA ALA A 265 17.76 15.44 -8.34
C ALA A 265 19.16 16.04 -8.13
N LEU A 266 19.33 16.93 -7.15
CA LEU A 266 20.62 17.53 -6.81
C LEU A 266 21.61 16.48 -6.28
N ILE A 267 21.16 15.55 -5.44
CA ILE A 267 22.00 14.43 -4.97
C ILE A 267 22.39 13.52 -6.14
N GLN A 268 21.46 13.20 -7.03
CA GLN A 268 21.72 12.40 -8.23
C GLN A 268 22.75 13.06 -9.16
N GLU A 269 22.67 14.39 -9.33
CA GLU A 269 23.65 15.16 -10.11
C GLU A 269 25.05 15.08 -9.48
N LYS A 270 25.17 15.32 -8.18
CA LYS A 270 26.45 15.18 -7.45
C LYS A 270 27.03 13.77 -7.58
N LEU A 271 26.19 12.75 -7.46
CA LEU A 271 26.58 11.35 -7.59
C LEU A 271 27.05 11.04 -9.02
N SER A 272 26.41 11.62 -10.04
CA SER A 272 26.83 11.53 -11.45
C SER A 272 28.23 12.15 -11.65
N ILE A 273 28.46 13.34 -11.09
CA ILE A 273 29.78 14.01 -11.15
C ILE A 273 30.86 13.17 -10.48
N PHE A 274 30.61 12.67 -9.26
CA PHE A 274 31.59 11.82 -8.57
C PHE A 274 31.86 10.51 -9.30
N LYS A 275 30.82 9.89 -9.90
CA LYS A 275 31.00 8.71 -10.76
C LYS A 275 31.90 9.02 -11.96
N ALA A 276 31.68 10.15 -12.63
CA ALA A 276 32.51 10.59 -13.75
C ALA A 276 33.97 10.81 -13.32
N GLN A 277 34.20 11.46 -12.18
CA GLN A 277 35.55 11.67 -11.61
C GLN A 277 36.24 10.34 -11.27
N LEU A 278 35.53 9.38 -10.66
CA LEU A 278 36.09 8.06 -10.37
C LEU A 278 36.49 7.30 -11.63
N ILE A 279 35.66 7.37 -12.69
CA ILE A 279 35.97 6.78 -13.99
C ILE A 279 37.22 7.45 -14.59
N GLN A 280 37.33 8.78 -14.49
CA GLN A 280 38.49 9.52 -14.99
C GLN A 280 39.77 9.18 -14.23
N ILE A 281 39.74 9.09 -12.90
CA ILE A 281 40.91 8.71 -12.09
C ILE A 281 41.33 7.27 -12.42
N ARG A 282 40.35 6.37 -12.61
CA ARG A 282 40.62 4.99 -12.98
C ARG A 282 41.31 4.89 -14.34
N SER A 283 40.81 5.59 -15.36
CA SER A 283 41.43 5.58 -16.68
C SER A 283 42.82 6.20 -16.67
N GLU A 284 43.04 7.27 -15.90
CA GLU A 284 44.37 7.87 -15.73
C GLU A 284 45.33 6.93 -15.00
N SER A 285 44.88 6.22 -13.97
CA SER A 285 45.70 5.20 -13.28
C SER A 285 46.06 4.03 -14.21
N GLU A 286 45.11 3.57 -15.03
CA GLU A 286 45.35 2.53 -16.04
C GLU A 286 46.38 3.02 -17.08
N ARG A 287 46.24 4.26 -17.57
CA ARG A 287 47.21 4.89 -18.47
C ARG A 287 48.61 4.96 -17.87
N GLN A 288 48.73 5.46 -16.64
CA GLN A 288 50.03 5.53 -15.94
C GLN A 288 50.65 4.15 -15.76
N LYS A 289 49.86 3.13 -15.41
CA LYS A 289 50.35 1.75 -15.30
C LYS A 289 50.94 1.26 -16.63
N ASP A 290 50.31 1.58 -17.74
CA ASP A 290 50.81 1.17 -19.06
C ASP A 290 52.07 1.95 -19.47
N GLU A 291 52.14 3.25 -19.17
CA GLU A 291 53.37 4.05 -19.33
C GLU A 291 54.53 3.49 -18.48
N PHE A 292 54.27 3.10 -17.23
CA PHE A 292 55.28 2.46 -16.37
C PHE A 292 55.75 1.11 -16.92
N LYS A 293 54.87 0.29 -17.50
CA LYS A 293 55.27 -0.96 -18.15
C LYS A 293 56.21 -0.70 -19.33
N ILE A 294 55.89 0.28 -20.17
CA ILE A 294 56.74 0.67 -21.31
C ILE A 294 58.11 1.15 -20.82
N LEU A 295 58.15 2.00 -19.79
CA LEU A 295 59.40 2.49 -19.22
C LEU A 295 60.23 1.37 -18.59
N LEU A 296 59.58 0.41 -17.92
CA LEU A 296 60.24 -0.78 -17.39
C LEU A 296 60.85 -1.63 -18.50
N ASP A 297 60.14 -1.83 -19.61
CA ASP A 297 60.65 -2.56 -20.77
C ASP A 297 61.87 -1.87 -21.40
N ILE A 298 61.86 -0.54 -21.50
CA ILE A 298 63.01 0.25 -21.94
C ILE A 298 64.18 0.12 -20.96
N LYS A 299 63.92 0.24 -19.65
CA LYS A 299 64.94 0.07 -18.61
C LYS A 299 65.61 -1.30 -18.68
N ILE A 300 64.82 -2.37 -18.80
CA ILE A 300 65.33 -3.74 -18.94
C ILE A 300 66.20 -3.87 -20.21
N ARG A 301 65.85 -3.19 -21.30
CA ARG A 301 66.64 -3.19 -22.53
C ARG A 301 67.97 -2.44 -22.35
N LEU A 302 67.94 -1.26 -21.74
CA LEU A 302 69.14 -0.48 -21.44
C LEU A 302 70.06 -1.20 -20.45
N GLU A 303 69.52 -1.86 -19.42
CA GLU A 303 70.30 -2.68 -18.50
C GLU A 303 71.02 -3.82 -19.25
N LYS A 304 70.34 -4.48 -20.20
CA LYS A 304 70.99 -5.47 -21.08
C LYS A 304 72.12 -4.84 -21.88
N GLU A 305 71.91 -3.69 -22.51
CA GLU A 305 72.96 -2.98 -23.26
C GLU A 305 74.15 -2.62 -22.36
N ILE A 306 73.94 -2.07 -21.16
CA ILE A 306 75.00 -1.78 -20.19
C ILE A 306 75.76 -3.04 -19.79
N THR A 307 75.08 -4.16 -19.53
CA THR A 307 75.76 -5.43 -19.24
C THR A 307 76.61 -5.91 -20.41
N THR A 308 76.15 -5.73 -21.65
CA THR A 308 76.96 -6.04 -22.83
C THR A 308 78.16 -5.11 -22.96
N TYR A 309 78.00 -3.80 -22.73
CA TYR A 309 79.10 -2.84 -22.75
C TYR A 309 80.14 -3.12 -21.65
N ARG A 310 79.70 -3.45 -20.43
CA ARG A 310 80.61 -3.87 -19.34
C ARG A 310 81.39 -5.12 -19.70
N SER A 311 80.74 -6.12 -20.31
CA SER A 311 81.41 -7.35 -20.76
C SER A 311 82.45 -7.08 -21.86
N LEU A 312 82.18 -6.13 -22.76
CA LEU A 312 83.14 -5.71 -23.79
C LEU A 312 84.33 -4.94 -23.20
N LEU A 313 84.08 -4.08 -22.20
CA LEU A 313 85.13 -3.34 -21.48
C LEU A 313 86.02 -4.28 -20.65
N GLU A 314 85.46 -5.28 -19.96
CA GLU A 314 86.24 -6.32 -19.27
C GLU A 314 87.10 -7.13 -20.25
N ARG A 315 86.60 -7.38 -21.47
CA ARG A 315 87.36 -8.03 -22.53
C ARG A 315 88.42 -7.14 -23.19
N GLY A 316 88.27 -5.82 -23.12
CA GLY A 316 89.25 -4.84 -23.63
C GLY A 316 90.30 -4.39 -22.59
N ALA A 317 90.03 -4.56 -21.29
CA ALA A 317 90.92 -4.15 -20.20
C ALA A 317 91.96 -5.23 -19.79
N VAL A 318 91.89 -6.42 -20.39
CA VAL A 318 92.94 -7.45 -20.27
C VAL A 318 93.70 -7.49 -21.59
N GLY A 319 94.88 -6.88 -21.61
CA GLY A 319 95.87 -7.09 -22.66
C GLY A 319 96.20 -8.58 -22.78
N GLU A 320 96.20 -9.04 -24.03
CA GLU A 320 96.35 -10.40 -24.53
C GLU A 320 97.44 -11.25 -23.85
N TYR A 321 97.13 -12.53 -23.59
CA TYR A 321 97.84 -13.68 -24.17
C TYR A 321 96.91 -14.92 -24.22
N GLY A 322 96.93 -15.61 -25.37
CA GLY A 322 96.35 -16.90 -25.79
C GLY A 322 95.43 -17.70 -24.84
N ASN A 323 94.42 -18.44 -25.29
CA ASN A 323 94.57 -19.53 -26.24
C ASN A 323 93.19 -20.09 -26.65
N LEU A 324 93.23 -20.92 -27.67
CA LEU A 324 92.17 -21.54 -28.46
C LEU A 324 91.25 -22.50 -27.70
N ASN A 325 90.04 -22.62 -28.27
CA ASN A 325 89.13 -23.78 -28.28
C ASN A 325 88.31 -24.12 -27.03
N GLY A 326 87.00 -24.32 -27.25
CA GLY A 326 86.20 -25.17 -26.39
C GLY A 326 84.73 -24.78 -26.28
N ASP A 327 83.88 -25.60 -26.91
CA ASP A 327 82.51 -25.91 -26.49
C ASP A 327 81.41 -24.84 -26.60
N ARG A 328 80.73 -24.95 -27.75
CA ARG A 328 79.27 -24.84 -27.84
C ARG A 328 78.61 -25.69 -26.73
N LYS A 329 78.24 -25.08 -25.62
CA LYS A 329 77.17 -25.58 -24.75
C LYS A 329 76.03 -24.58 -24.75
N LYS A 330 74.94 -24.93 -25.44
CA LYS A 330 73.61 -24.37 -25.22
C LYS A 330 73.27 -24.60 -23.74
N LYS A 331 73.50 -23.61 -22.88
CA LYS A 331 72.85 -23.55 -21.58
C LYS A 331 71.44 -23.01 -21.81
N GLU A 332 70.46 -23.91 -21.79
CA GLU A 332 69.06 -23.53 -21.66
C GLU A 332 68.92 -22.69 -20.38
N ALA A 333 68.64 -21.41 -20.53
CA ALA A 333 68.26 -20.56 -19.42
C ALA A 333 66.89 -21.04 -18.90
N LYS A 334 66.86 -21.70 -17.74
CA LYS A 334 65.63 -21.94 -17.00
C LYS A 334 64.99 -20.58 -16.70
N LYS A 335 63.82 -20.32 -17.28
CA LYS A 335 63.04 -19.10 -17.06
C LYS A 335 62.38 -19.21 -15.69
N ILE A 336 63.02 -18.65 -14.67
CA ILE A 336 62.45 -18.52 -13.32
C ILE A 336 61.37 -17.44 -13.38
N ARG A 337 60.13 -17.77 -13.02
CA ARG A 337 59.08 -16.77 -12.80
C ARG A 337 59.13 -16.41 -11.32
N LYS A 338 59.46 -15.15 -11.01
CA LYS A 338 59.24 -14.58 -9.67
C LYS A 338 57.79 -14.13 -9.58
N ILE A 339 57.03 -14.75 -8.69
CA ILE A 339 55.67 -14.31 -8.35
C ILE A 339 55.76 -13.57 -7.03
N ARG A 340 55.45 -12.26 -7.07
CA ARG A 340 55.34 -11.42 -5.89
C ARG A 340 53.86 -11.32 -5.55
N MET A 341 53.45 -11.95 -4.45
CA MET A 341 52.11 -11.76 -3.90
C MET A 341 52.20 -10.67 -2.82
N VAL A 342 51.40 -9.63 -3.01
CA VAL A 342 51.24 -8.54 -2.04
C VAL A 342 49.83 -8.69 -1.48
N VAL A 343 49.73 -8.96 -0.19
CA VAL A 343 48.44 -9.00 0.52
C VAL A 343 48.31 -7.66 1.23
N GLU A 344 47.29 -6.90 0.85
CA GLU A 344 46.95 -5.61 1.45
C GLU A 344 45.66 -5.76 2.25
N GLU A 345 45.72 -5.49 3.56
CA GLU A 345 44.52 -5.37 4.38
C GLU A 345 44.00 -3.94 4.33
N MET A 346 42.76 -3.78 3.86
CA MET A 346 42.06 -2.50 3.82
C MET A 346 40.98 -2.46 4.90
N VAL A 347 41.08 -1.47 5.79
CA VAL A 347 40.00 -1.09 6.71
C VAL A 347 39.64 0.37 6.43
N GLY A 348 38.39 0.62 6.02
CA GLY A 348 37.89 1.99 5.80
C GLY A 348 38.57 2.77 4.67
N GLY A 349 39.09 2.09 3.64
CA GLY A 349 39.67 2.75 2.47
C GLY A 349 41.11 3.29 2.65
N LYS A 350 41.80 2.93 3.74
CA LYS A 350 43.25 3.16 3.90
C LYS A 350 43.97 1.83 4.15
N VAL A 351 45.15 1.68 3.55
CA VAL A 351 46.02 0.50 3.68
C VAL A 351 46.77 0.60 5.01
N VAL A 352 46.53 -0.34 5.93
CA VAL A 352 47.09 -0.32 7.31
C VAL A 352 48.31 -1.24 7.45
N SER A 353 48.45 -2.26 6.59
CA SER A 353 49.60 -3.14 6.54
C SER A 353 49.81 -3.69 5.13
N SER A 354 51.06 -3.86 4.72
CA SER A 354 51.44 -4.50 3.44
C SER A 354 52.53 -5.53 3.72
N GLU A 355 52.22 -6.81 3.49
CA GLU A 355 53.19 -7.90 3.57
C GLU A 355 53.46 -8.43 2.15
N SER A 356 54.74 -8.55 1.79
CA SER A 356 55.17 -9.05 0.48
C SER A 356 55.96 -10.34 0.64
N LYS A 357 55.51 -11.40 -0.03
CA LYS A 357 56.21 -12.69 -0.10
C LYS A 357 56.62 -12.95 -1.55
N GLU A 358 57.91 -13.19 -1.76
CA GLU A 358 58.46 -13.62 -3.04
C GLU A 358 58.67 -15.13 -3.02
N MET A 359 58.04 -15.85 -3.95
CA MET A 359 58.31 -17.26 -4.18
C MET A 359 58.88 -17.46 -5.59
N GLU A 360 59.90 -18.31 -5.69
CA GLU A 360 60.54 -18.67 -6.97
C GLU A 360 60.04 -20.05 -7.41
N GLU A 361 59.34 -20.09 -8.55
CA GLU A 361 58.86 -21.34 -9.13
C GLU A 361 59.68 -21.69 -10.39
N ILE A 362 60.23 -22.91 -10.42
CA ILE A 362 61.02 -23.42 -11.55
C ILE A 362 60.07 -24.08 -12.55
N LEU A 363 59.72 -23.36 -13.62
CA LEU A 363 58.85 -23.87 -14.68
C LEU A 363 59.57 -24.96 -15.50
N LYS A 364 59.25 -26.24 -15.26
CA LYS A 364 59.62 -27.33 -16.19
C LYS A 364 58.71 -27.24 -17.41
N ARG A 365 59.28 -27.18 -18.62
CA ARG A 365 58.52 -27.17 -19.88
C ARG A 365 57.78 -28.50 -20.02
N GLU A 366 56.47 -28.49 -19.81
CA GLU A 366 55.58 -29.55 -20.29
C GLU A 366 55.55 -29.50 -21.83
N GLN A 367 55.71 -30.67 -22.45
CA GLN A 367 55.58 -30.86 -23.88
C GLN A 367 54.13 -30.59 -24.29
N LYS A 368 53.94 -29.67 -25.23
CA LYS A 368 52.66 -29.42 -25.90
C LYS A 368 52.18 -30.71 -26.58
N ILE A 369 51.19 -31.36 -25.99
CA ILE A 369 50.29 -32.26 -26.70
C ILE A 369 49.12 -31.40 -27.20
N PRO A 370 48.80 -31.36 -28.51
CA PRO A 370 47.65 -30.60 -28.98
C PRO A 370 46.38 -31.39 -28.68
N PHE A 371 45.63 -30.99 -27.65
CA PHE A 371 44.29 -31.53 -27.43
C PHE A 371 43.28 -30.82 -28.34
N ARG A 372 42.74 -31.63 -29.26
CA ARG A 372 41.49 -31.50 -30.02
C ARG A 372 40.40 -30.72 -29.29
N THR A 373 39.72 -29.84 -30.02
CA THR A 373 38.40 -29.33 -29.67
C THR A 373 37.38 -30.49 -29.61
N PRO A 374 36.56 -30.60 -28.55
CA PRO A 374 35.43 -31.51 -28.55
C PRO A 374 34.27 -30.93 -29.36
N ILE A 375 33.83 -31.77 -30.28
CA ILE A 375 32.67 -31.72 -31.16
C ILE A 375 31.39 -31.35 -30.40
N GLU A 376 30.57 -30.54 -31.08
CA GLU A 376 29.15 -30.33 -30.82
C GLU A 376 28.41 -31.66 -30.61
N ASN A 377 27.80 -31.85 -29.45
CA ASN A 377 26.70 -32.82 -29.32
C ASN A 377 25.42 -32.08 -28.93
N ARG A 378 24.63 -31.80 -29.96
CA ARG A 378 23.16 -31.72 -29.86
C ARG A 378 22.63 -33.10 -29.50
N GLY A 379 21.79 -33.16 -28.48
CA GLY A 379 21.00 -34.35 -28.12
C GLY A 379 20.30 -34.09 -26.77
N PHE A 380 19.09 -33.52 -26.80
CA PHE A 380 17.82 -34.24 -26.64
C PHE A 380 17.69 -35.02 -25.32
N LEU A 381 16.78 -34.54 -24.46
CA LEU A 381 15.89 -35.22 -23.51
C LEU A 381 15.01 -34.07 -22.95
N LYS A 382 13.72 -33.86 -23.25
CA LYS A 382 12.53 -34.74 -23.15
C LYS A 382 12.50 -35.51 -21.83
N LEU A 383 12.06 -34.87 -20.75
CA LEU A 383 10.69 -34.87 -20.21
C LEU A 383 10.60 -33.89 -19.03
#